data_AF-A0A2R7LVD5-F1
#
_entry.id   AF-A0A2R7LVD5-F1
#
_cell.length_a   1.000
_cell.length_b   1.000
_cell.length_c   1.000
_cell.angle_alpha   90.00
_cell.angle_beta   90.00
_cell.angle_gamma   90.00
#
_symmetry.space_group_name_H-M   'P 1'
#
loop_
_entity.id
_entity.type
_entity.pdbx_description
1 polymer ?
#
loop_
_entity_poly.entity_id
_entity_poly.type
_entity_poly.pdbx_seq_one_letter_code
_entity_poly.pdbx_strand_id
1 'polypeptide(L)'
;CEIDGEVVPYQDIDKAYDDGEQTVVLTKDDLSSLPSERSREIEVVEFVPSDQVDLLTLDKAYYLEPDSSSPKAYVLLRKTLEQTDRTAIVRFSLRQKTRLAALRVRGDVLVLQTLLWADEVREAAFPALDESVRISAKELEMSASLVDSFSKDFDPEEFTDEYQQELRTLIDAKLEQGDALDTDATFGKAEDDDGGEVIDLMEALRASVERSRAARAGGPTTSKETSKTDADGSTGNDEVADTKSAAKKKGSKAS
;
A
#
# COMPACT_ATOMS: atom_id res chain seq x y z
N CYS A 1 0.31 -42.78 0.98
CA CYS A 1 0.00 -42.89 -0.45
C CYS A 1 -1.45 -43.40 -0.53
N GLU A 2 -2.15 -43.34 -1.67
CA GLU A 2 -3.56 -43.76 -1.72
C GLU A 2 -3.77 -45.26 -1.45
N ILE A 3 -2.71 -46.06 -1.59
CA ILE A 3 -2.75 -47.53 -1.40
C ILE A 3 -2.51 -47.91 0.06
N ASP A 4 -1.62 -47.20 0.77
CA ASP A 4 -1.10 -47.57 2.09
C ASP A 4 -1.39 -46.55 3.19
N GLY A 5 -1.90 -45.36 2.84
CA GLY A 5 -2.20 -44.28 3.79
C GLY A 5 -0.97 -43.60 4.40
N GLU A 6 0.26 -43.97 4.01
CA GLU A 6 1.49 -43.42 4.61
C GLU A 6 1.85 -42.03 4.07
N VAL A 7 2.54 -41.21 4.87
CA VAL A 7 3.02 -39.91 4.39
C VAL A 7 4.15 -40.15 3.39
N VAL A 8 3.93 -39.80 2.11
CA VAL A 8 4.95 -39.94 1.08
C VAL A 8 6.02 -38.86 1.30
N PRO A 9 7.31 -39.23 1.43
CA PRO A 9 8.38 -38.26 1.54
C PRO A 9 8.39 -37.33 0.32
N TYR A 10 8.65 -36.04 0.52
CA TYR A 10 8.74 -35.06 -0.57
C TYR A 10 9.78 -35.42 -1.64
N GLN A 11 10.72 -36.30 -1.30
CA GLN A 11 11.73 -36.80 -2.23
C GLN A 11 11.15 -37.71 -3.31
N ASP A 12 10.06 -38.42 -2.99
CA ASP A 12 9.41 -39.45 -3.81
C ASP A 12 8.15 -38.92 -4.53
N ILE A 13 7.92 -37.59 -4.50
CA ILE A 13 6.85 -36.92 -5.22
C ILE A 13 7.42 -36.36 -6.53
N ASP A 14 7.08 -36.99 -7.65
CA ASP A 14 7.39 -36.49 -8.99
C ASP A 14 6.29 -35.55 -9.50
N LYS A 15 6.66 -34.62 -10.40
CA LYS A 15 5.70 -33.74 -11.08
C LYS A 15 5.34 -34.37 -12.41
N ALA A 16 4.07 -34.35 -12.79
CA ALA A 16 3.64 -34.81 -14.11
C ALA A 16 2.87 -33.71 -14.84
N TYR A 17 3.01 -33.69 -16.17
CA TYR A 17 2.18 -32.91 -17.07
C TYR A 17 1.37 -33.88 -17.93
N ASP A 18 0.06 -33.64 -18.04
CA ASP A 18 -0.85 -34.43 -18.87
C ASP A 18 -1.49 -33.49 -19.89
N ASP A 19 -1.30 -33.77 -21.17
CA ASP A 19 -1.89 -33.00 -22.27
C ASP A 19 -3.24 -33.59 -22.76
N GLY A 20 -3.71 -34.66 -22.13
CA GLY A 20 -4.94 -35.37 -22.47
C GLY A 20 -4.73 -36.59 -23.37
N GLU A 21 -3.56 -36.75 -23.99
CA GLU A 21 -3.20 -37.94 -24.77
C GLU A 21 -2.03 -38.71 -24.12
N GLN A 22 -1.10 -37.99 -23.48
CA GLN A 22 0.09 -38.56 -22.86
C GLN A 22 0.41 -37.88 -21.53
N THR A 23 0.73 -38.71 -20.52
CA THR A 23 1.28 -38.22 -19.25
C THR A 23 2.81 -38.27 -19.28
N VAL A 24 3.44 -37.12 -19.12
CA VAL A 24 4.90 -36.98 -19.04
C VAL A 24 5.30 -36.72 -17.58
N VAL A 25 6.10 -37.63 -17.01
CA VAL A 25 6.69 -37.46 -15.67
C VAL A 25 7.97 -36.63 -15.79
N LEU A 26 8.04 -35.55 -15.03
CA LEU A 26 9.16 -34.61 -14.96
C LEU A 26 9.97 -34.91 -13.71
N THR A 27 11.19 -35.42 -13.89
CA THR A 27 12.10 -35.68 -12.77
C THR A 27 12.78 -34.40 -12.29
N LYS A 28 13.38 -34.45 -11.10
CA LYS A 28 14.20 -33.34 -10.59
C LYS A 28 15.41 -33.03 -11.49
N ASP A 29 16.00 -34.06 -12.09
CA ASP A 29 17.14 -33.89 -13.00
C ASP A 29 16.70 -33.16 -14.28
N ASP A 30 15.54 -33.50 -14.84
CA ASP A 30 14.97 -32.80 -15.99
C ASP A 30 14.74 -31.31 -15.70
N LEU A 31 14.16 -31.01 -14.54
CA LEU A 31 13.93 -29.63 -14.12
C LEU A 31 15.25 -28.88 -13.86
N SER A 32 16.25 -29.53 -13.29
CA SER A 32 17.56 -28.94 -13.02
C SER A 32 18.42 -28.72 -14.27
N SER A 33 18.10 -29.43 -15.35
CA SER A 33 18.74 -29.26 -16.66
C SER A 33 18.31 -27.95 -17.35
N LEU A 34 17.23 -27.33 -16.89
CA LEU A 34 16.68 -26.13 -17.50
C LEU A 34 17.64 -24.92 -17.36
N PRO A 35 17.91 -24.18 -18.45
CA PRO A 35 18.87 -23.07 -18.45
C PRO A 35 18.55 -21.96 -17.43
N SER A 36 17.27 -21.76 -17.12
CA SER A 36 16.78 -20.71 -16.22
C SER A 36 17.27 -20.84 -14.79
N GLU A 37 17.69 -22.03 -14.34
CA GLU A 37 18.19 -22.22 -12.97
C GLU A 37 19.62 -21.70 -12.74
N ARG A 38 20.39 -21.45 -13.80
CA ARG A 38 21.86 -21.34 -13.68
C ARG A 38 22.41 -19.95 -13.39
N SER A 39 21.63 -18.88 -13.64
CA SER A 39 22.07 -17.52 -13.33
C SER A 39 21.47 -17.05 -12.01
N ARG A 40 22.34 -16.59 -11.10
CA ARG A 40 21.97 -15.88 -9.86
C ARG A 40 22.05 -14.36 -10.03
N GLU A 41 22.28 -13.89 -11.24
CA GLU A 41 22.44 -12.48 -11.54
C GLU A 41 21.07 -11.82 -11.72
N ILE A 42 20.98 -10.57 -11.28
CA ILE A 42 19.85 -9.70 -11.56
C ILE A 42 20.20 -8.92 -12.82
N GLU A 43 19.61 -9.32 -13.94
CA GLU A 43 19.81 -8.69 -15.24
C GLU A 43 18.92 -7.45 -15.34
N VAL A 44 19.49 -6.29 -15.61
CA VAL A 44 18.71 -5.09 -15.91
C VAL A 44 18.26 -5.15 -17.36
N VAL A 45 16.95 -5.17 -17.57
CA VAL A 45 16.33 -5.20 -18.90
C VAL A 45 16.21 -3.78 -19.44
N GLU A 46 15.65 -2.87 -18.63
CA GLU A 46 15.41 -1.47 -19.02
C GLU A 46 15.20 -0.56 -17.80
N PHE A 47 15.18 0.75 -18.04
CA PHE A 47 14.85 1.76 -17.04
C PHE A 47 13.62 2.54 -17.49
N VAL A 48 12.56 2.55 -16.68
CA VAL A 48 11.27 3.18 -16.98
C VAL A 48 10.95 4.27 -15.94
N PRO A 49 10.14 5.28 -16.29
CA PRO A 49 9.52 6.16 -15.30
C PRO A 49 8.76 5.36 -14.24
N SER A 50 8.85 5.78 -12.97
CA SER A 50 8.30 5.03 -11.84
C SER A 50 6.76 4.92 -11.86
N ASP A 51 6.08 5.87 -12.51
CA ASP A 51 4.62 5.92 -12.66
C ASP A 51 4.06 4.99 -13.76
N GLN A 52 4.93 4.42 -14.61
CA GLN A 52 4.51 3.44 -15.62
C GLN A 52 4.32 2.03 -15.06
N VAL A 53 4.82 1.75 -13.85
CA VAL A 53 4.63 0.45 -13.20
C VAL A 53 3.27 0.44 -12.50
N ASP A 54 2.32 -0.30 -13.08
CA ASP A 54 0.98 -0.48 -12.52
C ASP A 54 1.05 -1.19 -11.17
N LEU A 55 0.39 -0.62 -10.15
CA LEU A 55 0.31 -1.18 -8.80
C LEU A 55 -0.32 -2.58 -8.80
N LEU A 56 -1.20 -2.90 -9.76
CA LEU A 56 -1.81 -4.23 -9.89
C LEU A 56 -0.81 -5.32 -10.28
N THR A 57 0.31 -4.94 -10.90
CA THR A 57 1.36 -5.90 -11.28
C THR A 57 2.30 -6.22 -10.13
N LEU A 58 2.27 -5.46 -9.04
CA LEU A 58 3.21 -5.61 -7.92
C LEU A 58 2.84 -6.81 -7.03
N ASP A 59 3.81 -7.68 -6.77
CA ASP A 59 3.70 -8.80 -5.82
C ASP A 59 4.70 -8.58 -4.65
N LYS A 60 5.57 -9.56 -4.35
CA LYS A 60 6.44 -9.56 -3.16
C LYS A 60 7.61 -8.59 -3.27
N ALA A 61 7.88 -7.88 -2.19
CA ALA A 61 9.03 -6.99 -2.04
C ALA A 61 10.17 -7.64 -1.26
N TYR A 62 11.40 -7.41 -1.72
CA TYR A 62 12.65 -7.90 -1.14
C TYR A 62 13.63 -6.74 -1.01
N TYR A 63 14.23 -6.58 0.16
CA TYR A 63 15.35 -5.66 0.35
C TYR A 63 16.64 -6.31 -0.18
N LEU A 64 17.44 -5.53 -0.89
CA LEU A 64 18.73 -5.97 -1.42
C LEU A 64 19.87 -5.34 -0.65
N GLU A 65 20.85 -6.16 -0.29
CA GLU A 65 22.15 -5.72 0.22
C GLU A 65 23.26 -5.94 -0.83
N PRO A 66 24.36 -5.17 -0.77
CA PRO A 66 25.52 -5.42 -1.62
C PRO A 66 26.24 -6.71 -1.21
N ASP A 67 26.37 -7.66 -2.14
CA ASP A 67 27.11 -8.92 -1.94
C ASP A 67 28.63 -8.79 -2.19
N SER A 68 29.04 -7.76 -2.95
CA SER A 68 30.45 -7.57 -3.29
C SER A 68 31.27 -6.90 -2.18
N SER A 69 32.57 -7.16 -2.14
CA SER A 69 33.52 -6.54 -1.20
C SER A 69 33.60 -5.01 -1.26
N SER A 70 33.10 -4.38 -2.33
CA SER A 70 32.98 -2.93 -2.45
C SER A 70 31.53 -2.50 -2.72
N PRO A 71 30.89 -1.71 -1.85
CA PRO A 71 29.51 -1.27 -2.06
C PRO A 71 29.38 -0.18 -3.14
N LYS A 72 30.48 0.23 -3.79
CA LYS A 72 30.50 1.37 -4.71
C LYS A 72 29.51 1.24 -5.86
N ALA A 73 29.42 0.06 -6.50
CA ALA A 73 28.51 -0.16 -7.61
C ALA A 73 27.04 -0.11 -7.18
N TYR A 74 26.72 -0.74 -6.04
CA TYR A 74 25.38 -0.70 -5.43
C TYR A 74 24.95 0.74 -5.12
N VAL A 75 25.81 1.50 -4.43
CA VAL A 75 25.52 2.89 -4.06
C VAL A 75 25.40 3.78 -5.29
N LEU A 76 26.24 3.56 -6.31
CA LEU A 76 26.17 4.31 -7.57
C LEU A 76 24.83 4.06 -8.28
N LEU A 77 24.40 2.81 -8.40
CA LEU A 77 23.11 2.47 -9.00
C LEU A 77 21.95 3.09 -8.20
N ARG A 78 21.94 2.92 -6.87
CA ARG A 78 20.92 3.53 -6.00
C ARG A 78 20.81 5.03 -6.20
N LYS A 79 21.93 5.76 -6.12
CA LYS A 79 21.94 7.21 -6.31
C LYS A 79 21.53 7.61 -7.72
N THR A 80 21.87 6.81 -8.73
CA THR A 80 21.47 7.08 -10.12
C THR A 80 19.96 6.95 -10.29
N LEU A 81 19.35 5.88 -9.77
CA LEU A 81 17.90 5.68 -9.82
C LEU A 81 17.15 6.78 -9.07
N GLU A 82 17.64 7.16 -7.88
CA GLU A 82 17.09 8.25 -7.07
C GLU A 82 17.15 9.60 -7.80
N GLN A 83 18.28 9.94 -8.41
CA GLN A 83 18.45 11.23 -9.11
C GLN A 83 17.67 11.30 -10.42
N THR A 84 17.48 10.17 -11.09
CA THR A 84 16.82 10.12 -12.41
C THR A 84 15.32 9.90 -12.31
N ASP A 85 14.80 9.61 -11.10
CA ASP A 85 13.42 9.17 -10.87
C ASP A 85 13.02 8.07 -11.85
N ARG A 86 13.79 6.98 -11.82
CA ARG A 86 13.60 5.80 -12.66
C ARG A 86 13.50 4.55 -11.82
N THR A 87 12.71 3.62 -12.33
CA THR A 87 12.64 2.23 -11.86
C THR A 87 13.34 1.35 -12.89
N ALA A 88 14.22 0.46 -12.43
CA ALA A 88 14.85 -0.53 -13.31
C ALA A 88 13.95 -1.77 -13.39
N ILE A 89 13.57 -2.17 -14.60
CA ILE A 89 12.94 -3.46 -14.84
C ILE A 89 14.05 -4.49 -14.93
N VAL A 90 13.96 -5.52 -14.10
CA VAL A 90 14.98 -6.54 -13.99
C VAL A 90 14.40 -7.94 -14.18
N ARG A 91 15.24 -8.83 -14.66
CA ARG A 91 14.96 -10.25 -14.80
C ARG A 91 15.94 -11.04 -13.92
N PHE A 92 15.41 -11.97 -13.15
CA PHE A 92 16.22 -12.78 -12.24
C PHE A 92 15.57 -14.14 -11.99
N SER A 93 16.35 -15.10 -11.52
CA SER A 93 15.83 -16.42 -11.16
C SER A 93 15.64 -16.53 -9.64
N LEU A 94 14.45 -16.93 -9.22
CA LEU A 94 14.11 -17.15 -7.81
C LEU A 94 13.37 -18.46 -7.66
N ARG A 95 13.91 -19.38 -6.85
CA ARG A 95 13.32 -20.71 -6.58
C ARG A 95 12.89 -21.40 -7.88
N GLN A 96 13.85 -21.57 -8.80
CA GLN A 96 13.71 -22.31 -10.08
C GLN A 96 12.91 -21.62 -11.19
N LYS A 97 12.31 -20.44 -10.94
CA LYS A 97 11.56 -19.68 -11.95
C LYS A 97 12.22 -18.34 -12.24
N THR A 98 12.35 -18.02 -13.52
CA THR A 98 12.67 -16.66 -13.96
C THR A 98 11.47 -15.76 -13.67
N ARG A 99 11.73 -14.59 -13.10
CA ARG A 99 10.73 -13.57 -12.78
C ARG A 99 11.14 -12.23 -13.33
N LEU A 100 10.15 -11.41 -13.60
CA LEU A 100 10.30 -9.97 -13.80
C LEU A 100 10.17 -9.26 -12.44
N ALA A 101 10.89 -8.17 -12.26
CA ALA A 101 10.79 -7.34 -11.07
C ALA A 101 11.05 -5.87 -11.36
N ALA A 102 10.46 -5.01 -10.53
CA ALA A 102 10.79 -3.60 -10.44
C ALA A 102 11.85 -3.40 -9.34
N LEU A 103 13.00 -2.86 -9.72
CA LEU A 103 14.07 -2.47 -8.81
C LEU A 103 14.00 -0.96 -8.59
N ARG A 104 13.72 -0.57 -7.34
CA ARG A 104 13.45 0.81 -6.91
C ARG A 104 14.24 1.19 -5.66
N VAL A 105 14.35 2.48 -5.40
CA VAL A 105 15.02 3.02 -4.20
C VAL A 105 13.98 3.22 -3.09
N ARG A 106 14.31 2.76 -1.87
CA ARG A 106 13.52 3.07 -0.67
C ARG A 106 14.48 3.52 0.43
N GLY A 107 14.55 4.83 0.66
CA GLY A 107 15.55 5.42 1.56
C GLY A 107 16.97 5.08 1.09
N ASP A 108 17.77 4.49 1.97
CA ASP A 108 19.17 4.15 1.68
C ASP A 108 19.41 2.77 1.05
N VAL A 109 18.35 2.03 0.71
CA VAL A 109 18.42 0.68 0.15
C VAL A 109 17.70 0.54 -1.18
N LEU A 110 18.11 -0.46 -1.95
CA LEU A 110 17.40 -0.95 -3.11
C LEU A 110 16.35 -1.99 -2.69
N VAL A 111 15.16 -1.86 -3.25
CA VAL A 111 14.05 -2.80 -3.10
C VAL A 111 13.77 -3.42 -4.46
N LEU A 112 13.80 -4.74 -4.52
CA LEU A 112 13.35 -5.52 -5.65
C LEU A 112 11.94 -6.01 -5.34
N GLN A 113 10.97 -5.59 -6.14
CA GLN A 113 9.59 -6.05 -6.04
C GLN A 113 9.23 -6.88 -7.26
N THR A 114 8.83 -8.14 -7.05
CA THR A 114 8.44 -9.02 -8.15
C THR A 114 7.20 -8.49 -8.85
N LEU A 115 7.16 -8.70 -10.16
CA LEU A 115 6.02 -8.34 -11.00
C LEU A 115 5.29 -9.61 -11.44
N LEU A 116 3.97 -9.54 -11.44
CA LEU A 116 3.11 -10.44 -12.20
C LEU A 116 3.35 -10.22 -13.69
N TRP A 117 3.32 -11.30 -14.47
CA TRP A 117 3.31 -11.20 -15.92
C TRP A 117 1.98 -10.62 -16.41
N ALA A 118 1.98 -10.04 -17.61
CA ALA A 118 0.80 -9.39 -18.16
C ALA A 118 -0.41 -10.34 -18.30
N ASP A 119 -0.16 -11.63 -18.53
CA ASP A 119 -1.16 -12.69 -18.60
C ASP A 119 -1.64 -13.18 -17.22
N GLU A 120 -0.92 -12.87 -16.14
CA GLU A 120 -1.33 -13.16 -14.76
C GLU A 120 -2.26 -12.07 -14.19
N VAL A 121 -2.29 -10.88 -14.81
CA VAL A 121 -3.20 -9.79 -14.43
C VAL A 121 -4.50 -9.91 -15.20
N ARG A 122 -5.59 -10.19 -14.50
CA ARG A 122 -6.92 -10.34 -15.10
C ARG A 122 -7.50 -8.98 -15.48
N GLU A 123 -8.00 -8.89 -16.71
CA GLU A 123 -8.75 -7.72 -17.16
C GLU A 123 -10.11 -7.61 -16.45
N ALA A 124 -10.45 -6.40 -15.99
CA ALA A 124 -11.73 -6.10 -15.37
C ALA A 124 -12.82 -5.89 -16.44
N ALA A 125 -13.48 -6.98 -16.85
CA ALA A 125 -14.63 -6.92 -17.75
C ALA A 125 -15.93 -7.23 -16.99
N PHE A 126 -16.69 -6.18 -16.65
CA PHE A 126 -17.95 -6.29 -15.91
C PHE A 126 -19.11 -5.70 -16.74
N PRO A 127 -20.00 -6.53 -17.32
CA PRO A 127 -21.11 -6.06 -18.14
C PRO A 127 -22.05 -5.07 -17.42
N ALA A 128 -22.13 -5.16 -16.10
CA ALA A 128 -22.93 -4.24 -15.28
C ALA A 128 -22.44 -2.78 -15.36
N LEU A 129 -21.18 -2.53 -15.75
CA LEU A 129 -20.62 -1.19 -15.89
C LEU A 129 -20.83 -0.59 -17.28
N ASP A 130 -21.36 -1.36 -18.23
CA ASP A 130 -21.65 -0.88 -19.59
C ASP A 130 -22.91 -0.01 -19.65
N GLU A 131 -23.73 -0.02 -18.60
CA GLU A 131 -24.93 0.81 -18.50
C GLU A 131 -24.58 2.26 -18.14
N SER A 132 -25.05 3.21 -18.95
CA SER A 132 -24.83 4.63 -18.67
C SER A 132 -25.77 5.12 -17.56
N VAL A 133 -25.23 5.34 -16.37
CA VAL A 133 -25.94 5.96 -15.24
C VAL A 133 -25.72 7.48 -15.25
N ARG A 134 -26.79 8.26 -15.06
CA ARG A 134 -26.69 9.72 -14.94
C ARG A 134 -26.52 10.11 -13.47
N ILE A 135 -25.51 10.91 -13.20
CA ILE A 135 -25.23 11.48 -11.88
C ILE A 135 -25.42 13.00 -11.98
N SER A 136 -26.20 13.59 -11.07
CA SER A 136 -26.37 15.05 -11.03
C SER A 136 -25.17 15.72 -10.34
N ALA A 137 -24.91 16.98 -10.70
CA ALA A 137 -23.83 17.76 -10.08
C ALA A 137 -24.01 17.90 -8.55
N LYS A 138 -25.27 17.98 -8.07
CA LYS A 138 -25.58 18.10 -6.64
C LYS A 138 -25.30 16.82 -5.87
N GLU A 139 -25.56 15.66 -6.47
CA GLU A 139 -25.20 14.36 -5.87
C GLU A 139 -23.68 14.22 -5.77
N LEU A 140 -22.96 14.56 -6.84
CA LEU A 140 -21.50 14.52 -6.87
C LEU A 140 -20.88 15.46 -5.82
N GLU A 141 -21.40 16.68 -5.69
CA GLU A 141 -20.96 17.66 -4.67
C GLU A 141 -21.21 17.16 -3.24
N MET A 142 -22.36 16.52 -3.00
CA MET A 142 -22.71 15.94 -1.70
C MET A 142 -21.78 14.77 -1.36
N SER A 143 -21.52 13.87 -2.31
CA SER A 143 -20.58 12.75 -2.13
C SER A 143 -19.15 13.23 -1.91
N ALA A 144 -18.69 14.25 -2.65
CA ALA A 144 -17.36 14.82 -2.45
C ALA A 144 -17.19 15.40 -1.03
N SER A 145 -18.19 16.14 -0.54
CA SER A 145 -18.18 16.68 0.83
C SER A 145 -18.09 15.58 1.90
N LEU A 146 -18.68 14.41 1.65
CA LEU A 146 -18.58 13.26 2.55
C LEU A 146 -17.17 12.69 2.55
N VAL A 147 -16.61 12.43 1.38
CA VAL A 147 -15.24 11.92 1.24
C VAL A 147 -14.27 12.84 1.96
N ASP A 148 -14.39 14.16 1.76
CA ASP A 148 -13.55 15.14 2.45
C ASP A 148 -13.71 15.08 3.98
N SER A 149 -14.92 14.81 4.49
CA SER A 149 -15.16 14.71 5.94
C SER A 149 -14.54 13.46 6.59
N PHE A 150 -14.28 12.41 5.80
CA PHE A 150 -13.65 11.16 6.24
C PHE A 150 -12.20 11.02 5.77
N SER A 151 -11.65 12.02 5.07
CA SER A 151 -10.28 11.99 4.57
C SER A 151 -9.27 12.25 5.69
N LYS A 152 -8.25 11.40 5.79
CA LYS A 152 -7.12 11.50 6.72
C LYS A 152 -5.86 10.97 6.04
N ASP A 153 -4.69 11.41 6.49
CA ASP A 153 -3.42 10.81 6.09
C ASP A 153 -3.38 9.32 6.48
N PHE A 154 -2.89 8.47 5.58
CA PHE A 154 -2.77 7.05 5.83
C PHE A 154 -1.56 6.78 6.73
N ASP A 155 -1.84 6.32 7.96
CA ASP A 155 -0.84 5.80 8.89
C ASP A 155 -1.05 4.28 9.07
N PRO A 156 -0.16 3.42 8.55
CA PRO A 156 -0.27 1.97 8.71
C PRO A 156 -0.29 1.51 10.17
N GLU A 157 0.31 2.27 11.11
CA GLU A 157 0.41 1.88 12.51
C GLU A 157 -0.92 2.01 13.27
N GLU A 158 -1.90 2.74 12.72
CA GLU A 158 -3.24 2.85 13.31
C GLU A 158 -4.10 1.59 13.07
N PHE A 159 -3.70 0.72 12.14
CA PHE A 159 -4.42 -0.49 11.81
C PHE A 159 -3.78 -1.68 12.49
N THR A 160 -4.59 -2.54 13.11
CA THR A 160 -4.10 -3.80 13.67
C THR A 160 -4.87 -4.99 13.11
N ASP A 161 -4.16 -6.10 12.96
CA ASP A 161 -4.75 -7.39 12.64
C ASP A 161 -5.50 -7.91 13.87
N GLU A 162 -6.80 -7.65 13.93
CA GLU A 162 -7.70 -8.05 15.03
C GLU A 162 -7.68 -9.56 15.24
N TYR A 163 -7.69 -10.34 14.15
CA TYR A 163 -7.61 -11.79 14.22
C TYR A 163 -6.33 -12.27 14.93
N GLN A 164 -5.17 -11.65 14.64
CA GLN A 164 -3.93 -11.99 15.35
C GLN A 164 -3.98 -11.63 16.84
N GLN A 165 -4.66 -10.53 17.21
CA GLN A 165 -4.87 -10.20 18.62
C GLN A 165 -5.76 -11.23 19.30
N GLU A 166 -6.91 -11.54 18.72
CA GLU A 166 -7.86 -12.54 19.23
C GLU A 166 -7.20 -13.92 19.34
N LEU A 167 -6.41 -14.32 18.34
CA LEU A 167 -5.66 -15.56 18.37
C LEU A 167 -4.66 -15.60 19.52
N ARG A 168 -3.95 -14.49 19.80
CA ARG A 168 -3.05 -14.42 20.96
C ARG A 168 -3.84 -14.54 22.27
N THR A 169 -4.95 -13.85 22.40
CA THR A 169 -5.85 -13.97 23.56
C THR A 169 -6.34 -15.40 23.75
N LEU A 170 -6.70 -16.10 22.67
CA LEU A 170 -7.10 -17.51 22.70
C LEU A 170 -5.95 -18.40 23.17
N ILE A 171 -4.74 -18.18 22.63
CA ILE A 171 -3.54 -18.94 22.99
C ILE A 171 -3.23 -18.73 24.48
N ASP A 172 -3.23 -17.50 24.97
CA ASP A 172 -2.96 -17.19 26.38
C ASP A 172 -4.00 -17.83 27.29
N ALA A 173 -5.29 -17.73 26.95
CA ALA A 173 -6.36 -18.38 27.70
C ALA A 173 -6.25 -19.92 27.69
N LYS A 174 -5.83 -20.53 26.57
CA LYS A 174 -5.54 -21.98 26.50
C LYS A 174 -4.31 -22.38 27.30
N LEU A 175 -3.28 -21.53 27.37
CA LEU A 175 -2.10 -21.79 28.20
C LEU A 175 -2.44 -21.73 29.69
N GLU A 176 -3.37 -20.86 30.10
CA GLU A 176 -3.82 -20.74 31.48
C GLU A 176 -4.83 -21.82 31.90
N GLN A 177 -5.82 -22.12 31.04
CA GLN A 177 -6.97 -22.97 31.37
C GLN A 177 -6.90 -24.37 30.75
N GLY A 178 -5.92 -24.63 29.89
CA GLY A 178 -5.80 -25.87 29.12
C GLY A 178 -6.82 -25.97 27.97
N ASP A 179 -6.92 -27.15 27.37
CA ASP A 179 -7.80 -27.41 26.21
C ASP A 179 -9.31 -27.36 26.53
N ALA A 180 -9.68 -27.17 27.80
CA ALA A 180 -11.06 -27.05 28.27
C ALA A 180 -11.57 -25.58 28.30
N LEU A 181 -10.90 -24.67 27.59
CA LEU A 181 -11.31 -23.27 27.48
C LEU A 181 -12.67 -23.14 26.78
N ASP A 182 -13.59 -22.41 27.41
CA ASP A 182 -14.82 -21.95 26.79
C ASP A 182 -14.53 -20.70 25.94
N THR A 183 -14.59 -20.87 24.62
CA THR A 183 -14.36 -19.78 23.66
C THR A 183 -15.47 -18.74 23.68
N ASP A 184 -16.71 -19.13 23.99
CA ASP A 184 -17.85 -18.22 24.04
C ASP A 184 -17.76 -17.27 25.24
N ALA A 185 -17.18 -17.75 26.34
CA ALA A 185 -16.88 -16.93 27.51
C ALA A 185 -15.68 -15.98 27.30
N THR A 186 -14.80 -16.29 26.34
CA THR A 186 -13.55 -15.53 26.09
C THR A 186 -13.76 -14.38 25.11
N PHE A 187 -14.56 -14.59 24.06
CA PHE A 187 -14.79 -13.60 22.99
C PHE A 187 -16.21 -13.02 22.98
N GLY A 188 -17.09 -13.52 23.85
CA GLY A 188 -18.51 -13.22 23.80
C GLY A 188 -19.23 -14.00 22.69
N LYS A 189 -20.54 -14.14 22.81
CA LYS A 189 -21.38 -14.65 21.71
C LYS A 189 -21.49 -13.55 20.65
N ALA A 190 -21.19 -13.89 19.40
CA ALA A 190 -21.57 -13.05 18.28
C ALA A 190 -23.10 -12.85 18.33
N GLU A 191 -23.55 -11.62 18.52
CA GLU A 191 -24.95 -11.29 18.22
C GLU A 191 -25.09 -11.47 16.71
N ASP A 192 -26.05 -12.29 16.28
CA ASP A 192 -26.40 -12.43 14.88
C ASP A 192 -26.75 -11.04 14.35
N ASP A 193 -25.84 -10.42 13.60
CA ASP A 193 -26.03 -9.11 13.00
C ASP A 193 -27.14 -9.27 11.95
N ASP A 194 -28.37 -8.97 12.36
CA ASP A 194 -29.54 -8.95 11.49
C ASP A 194 -29.22 -7.96 10.36
N GLY A 195 -29.01 -8.52 9.16
CA GLY A 195 -28.39 -7.83 8.03
C GLY A 195 -28.95 -6.43 7.87
N GLY A 196 -28.06 -5.43 8.05
CA GLY A 196 -28.40 -4.02 8.05
C GLY A 196 -29.39 -3.68 6.95
N GLU A 197 -30.58 -3.27 7.35
CA GLU A 197 -31.60 -2.69 6.49
C GLU A 197 -30.91 -1.68 5.57
N VAL A 198 -31.06 -1.86 4.24
CA VAL A 198 -30.54 -0.91 3.24
C VAL A 198 -31.33 0.39 3.39
N ILE A 199 -31.00 1.16 4.42
CA ILE A 199 -31.44 2.52 4.61
C ILE A 199 -30.89 3.27 3.41
N ASP A 200 -31.76 4.00 2.71
CA ASP A 200 -31.43 4.87 1.59
C ASP A 200 -30.15 5.65 1.95
N LEU A 201 -29.04 5.23 1.35
CA LEU A 201 -27.70 5.73 1.68
C LEU A 201 -27.66 7.26 1.56
N MET A 202 -28.51 7.85 0.70
CA MET A 202 -28.63 9.30 0.54
C MET A 202 -29.32 9.97 1.74
N GLU A 203 -30.29 9.31 2.36
CA GLU A 203 -30.96 9.79 3.57
C GLU A 203 -30.04 9.66 4.79
N ALA A 204 -29.38 8.50 4.93
CA ALA A 204 -28.36 8.27 5.95
C ALA A 204 -27.20 9.29 5.83
N LEU A 205 -26.80 9.59 4.59
CA LEU A 205 -25.79 10.58 4.27
C LEU A 205 -26.21 12.01 4.66
N ARG A 206 -27.40 12.44 4.26
CA ARG A 206 -27.93 13.78 4.64
C ARG A 206 -27.97 13.94 6.15
N ALA A 207 -28.45 12.92 6.87
CA ALA A 207 -28.51 12.93 8.33
C ALA A 207 -27.12 12.97 8.99
N SER A 208 -26.09 12.37 8.38
CA SER A 208 -24.72 12.41 8.89
C SER A 208 -24.04 13.77 8.65
N VAL A 209 -24.25 14.37 7.48
CA VAL A 209 -23.72 15.71 7.12
C VAL A 209 -24.37 16.81 7.97
N GLU A 210 -25.67 16.72 8.23
CA GLU A 210 -26.37 17.69 9.09
C GLU A 210 -25.90 17.57 10.56
N ARG A 211 -25.70 16.35 11.07
CA ARG A 211 -25.16 16.12 12.41
C ARG A 211 -23.73 16.63 12.57
N SER A 212 -22.85 16.40 11.59
CA SER A 212 -21.47 16.88 11.61
C SER A 212 -21.37 18.41 11.48
N ARG A 213 -22.24 19.04 10.67
CA ARG A 213 -22.36 20.51 10.59
C ARG A 213 -22.89 21.11 11.90
N ALA A 214 -23.88 20.49 12.53
CA ALA A 214 -24.41 20.93 13.83
C ALA A 214 -23.37 20.82 14.95
N ALA A 215 -22.57 19.75 14.96
CA ALA A 215 -21.47 19.58 15.92
C ALA A 215 -20.36 20.63 15.74
N ARG A 216 -20.05 21.04 14.50
CA ARG A 216 -19.09 22.13 14.22
C ARG A 216 -19.64 23.53 14.53
N ALA A 217 -20.97 23.72 14.53
CA ALA A 217 -21.62 24.99 14.85
C ALA A 217 -21.92 25.17 16.36
N GLY A 218 -21.73 24.13 17.18
CA GLY A 218 -22.09 24.09 18.60
C GLY A 218 -20.93 24.12 19.60
N GLY A 219 -19.78 24.73 19.26
CA GLY A 219 -18.68 24.98 20.20
C GLY A 219 -18.88 26.28 21.01
N PRO A 220 -18.47 26.34 22.30
CA PRO A 220 -19.00 27.28 23.28
C PRO A 220 -18.58 28.73 23.00
N THR A 221 -19.58 29.62 22.92
CA THR A 221 -19.40 31.07 22.93
C THR A 221 -18.78 31.50 24.25
N THR A 222 -17.56 32.01 24.15
CA THR A 222 -16.84 32.81 25.15
C THR A 222 -17.75 33.83 25.83
N SER A 223 -18.03 33.63 27.11
CA SER A 223 -18.54 34.66 28.02
C SER A 223 -17.43 35.68 28.27
N LYS A 224 -17.61 36.86 27.68
CA LYS A 224 -16.80 38.05 27.92
C LYS A 224 -17.29 38.68 29.22
N GLU A 225 -16.59 38.43 30.33
CA GLU A 225 -16.81 39.13 31.59
C GLU A 225 -15.78 40.25 31.75
N THR A 226 -16.29 41.47 31.88
CA THR A 226 -15.55 42.70 32.11
C THR A 226 -15.10 42.82 33.57
N SER A 227 -13.83 43.09 33.81
CA SER A 227 -13.38 43.82 35.01
C SER A 227 -12.18 44.71 34.69
N LYS A 228 -12.34 46.00 35.03
CA LYS A 228 -11.31 47.04 35.06
C LYS A 228 -10.30 46.73 36.16
N THR A 229 -9.03 47.14 36.01
CA THR A 229 -8.31 48.05 36.94
C THR A 229 -7.00 48.51 36.28
N ASP A 230 -6.66 49.77 36.57
CA ASP A 230 -5.67 50.69 36.02
C ASP A 230 -4.18 50.37 36.21
N ALA A 231 -3.35 51.27 35.63
CA ALA A 231 -1.94 51.59 35.88
C ALA A 231 -0.91 50.75 35.08
N ASP A 232 0.14 51.27 34.45
CA ASP A 232 0.76 52.61 34.38
C ASP A 232 1.91 52.51 33.35
N GLY A 233 2.29 53.65 32.75
CA GLY A 233 3.69 53.88 32.40
C GLY A 233 4.20 53.60 30.97
N SER A 234 4.37 54.71 30.23
CA SER A 234 5.53 55.06 29.39
C SER A 234 5.60 54.58 27.92
N THR A 235 5.32 55.44 26.92
CA THR A 235 6.21 56.38 26.15
C THR A 235 7.24 55.80 25.18
N GLY A 236 7.20 56.30 23.93
CA GLY A 236 8.33 56.48 22.99
C GLY A 236 8.29 55.58 21.74
N ASN A 237 7.87 56.09 20.58
CA ASN A 237 8.71 56.64 19.45
C ASN A 237 9.45 55.54 18.66
N ASP A 238 9.66 55.51 17.34
CA ASP A 238 9.46 56.35 16.13
C ASP A 238 9.53 55.31 14.97
N GLU A 239 8.70 55.33 13.93
CA GLU A 239 8.83 56.07 12.66
C GLU A 239 10.11 55.84 11.81
N VAL A 240 9.86 55.59 10.51
CA VAL A 240 10.68 55.76 9.26
C VAL A 240 11.99 54.97 9.09
N ALA A 241 12.47 54.59 7.89
CA ALA A 241 12.13 54.82 6.48
C ALA A 241 12.81 53.68 5.68
N ASP A 242 12.22 53.15 4.61
CA ASP A 242 12.33 53.63 3.21
C ASP A 242 13.76 53.72 2.65
N THR A 243 14.07 52.86 1.67
CA THR A 243 14.51 53.21 0.30
C THR A 243 15.39 52.08 -0.26
N LYS A 244 15.14 51.41 -1.38
CA LYS A 244 14.81 51.81 -2.78
C LYS A 244 16.05 51.71 -3.68
N SER A 245 15.77 51.23 -4.89
CA SER A 245 16.52 51.29 -6.15
C SER A 245 17.51 50.15 -6.41
N ALA A 246 17.27 49.25 -7.38
CA ALA A 246 16.93 49.38 -8.80
C ALA A 246 18.13 49.46 -9.75
N ALA A 247 17.95 48.71 -10.83
CA ALA A 247 18.27 49.06 -12.22
C ALA A 247 19.52 48.43 -12.89
N LYS A 248 19.21 47.44 -13.74
CA LYS A 248 19.17 47.58 -15.23
C LYS A 248 20.49 47.46 -16.00
N LYS A 249 20.51 46.47 -16.91
CA LYS A 249 20.80 46.50 -18.38
C LYS A 249 21.38 45.14 -18.81
N LYS A 250 21.31 44.64 -20.05
CA LYS A 250 20.53 44.80 -21.30
C LYS A 250 21.30 43.95 -22.34
N GLY A 251 20.59 43.21 -23.21
CA GLY A 251 21.09 42.72 -24.53
C GLY A 251 22.02 41.50 -24.48
N SER A 252 22.17 40.66 -25.51
CA SER A 252 21.67 40.65 -26.89
C SER A 252 22.16 39.35 -27.59
N LYS A 253 21.23 38.55 -28.15
CA LYS A 253 21.23 37.99 -29.52
C LYS A 253 22.16 36.82 -29.94
N ALA A 254 21.53 35.89 -30.69
CA ALA A 254 22.03 34.99 -31.76
C ALA A 254 23.01 33.86 -31.43
N SER A 255 22.56 32.59 -31.56
CA SER A 255 22.52 31.81 -32.81
C SER A 255 21.61 30.61 -32.63
#